data_AF-A0A453EUI1-F1
#
_entry.id   AF-A0A453EUI1-F1
#
_cell.length_a   1.000
_cell.length_b   1.000
_cell.length_c   1.000
_cell.angle_alpha   90.00
_cell.angle_beta   90.00
_cell.angle_gamma   90.00
#
_symmetry.space_group_name_H-M   'P 1'
#
loop_
_entity.id
_entity.type
_entity.pdbx_description
1 polymer ?
#
loop_
_entity_poly.entity_id
_entity_poly.type
_entity_poly.pdbx_seq_one_letter_code
_entity_poly.pdbx_strand_id
1 'polypeptide(L)'
;MVATTHRRWLLLPVRRLPSRQPMKTPVCIPIPTRNRARLPRCHLSRSSDPTPTSEAQATDSLRVAFACGGAGGHVYAAFALAEEVQASLPGSRSLFLGAPAPSLESATAASSSYPFAPVPPCLPRALLAAALHLYHFRPHVLVATGGPPALPSCLAALLLGLP
;
A
#
# COMPACT_ATOMS: atom_id res chain seq x y z
N MET A 1 42.58 3.94 64.10
CA MET A 1 41.88 5.24 63.98
C MET A 1 41.91 5.62 62.51
N VAL A 2 41.00 5.13 61.65
CA VAL A 2 39.58 5.49 61.44
C VAL A 2 39.37 6.97 61.09
N ALA A 3 39.25 7.22 59.79
CA ALA A 3 38.51 8.32 59.14
C ALA A 3 38.47 7.96 57.64
N THR A 4 37.49 7.23 57.11
CA THR A 4 36.08 7.60 56.88
C THR A 4 35.97 8.90 56.08
N THR A 5 35.99 8.81 54.75
CA THR A 5 35.52 9.88 53.87
C THR A 5 34.48 9.32 52.92
N HIS A 6 33.28 9.88 53.09
CA HIS A 6 32.00 9.44 52.57
C HIS A 6 31.91 9.46 51.04
N ARG A 7 31.54 8.32 50.45
CA ARG A 7 30.89 8.28 49.13
C ARG A 7 29.44 8.74 49.30
N ARG A 8 29.11 9.87 48.66
CA ARG A 8 27.79 10.47 48.62
C ARG A 8 26.89 9.67 47.68
N TRP A 9 26.17 8.69 48.24
CA TRP A 9 25.09 8.00 47.54
C TRP A 9 23.89 8.95 47.44
N LEU A 10 23.63 9.47 46.24
CA LEU A 10 22.37 10.14 45.93
C LEU A 10 21.30 9.08 45.71
N LEU A 11 20.52 8.87 46.76
CA LEU A 11 19.23 8.17 46.73
C LEU A 11 18.29 8.94 45.81
N LEU A 12 17.96 8.36 44.65
CA LEU A 12 16.84 8.81 43.84
C LEU A 12 15.55 8.09 44.30
N PRO A 13 14.46 8.83 44.54
CA PRO A 13 13.25 8.29 45.15
C PRO A 13 12.46 7.41 44.17
N VAL A 14 12.08 6.22 44.66
CA VAL A 14 11.07 5.34 44.07
C VAL A 14 9.74 6.11 43.96
N ARG A 15 9.37 6.49 42.74
CA ARG A 15 8.03 7.05 42.45
C ARG A 15 7.07 5.92 42.09
N ARG A 16 6.01 5.82 42.90
CA ARG A 16 4.89 4.89 42.78
C ARG A 16 4.16 5.07 41.45
N LEU A 17 3.81 3.96 40.83
CA LEU A 17 2.95 3.86 39.66
C LEU A 17 1.50 4.22 40.04
N PRO A 18 0.82 5.15 39.35
CA PRO A 18 -0.62 5.30 39.50
C PRO A 18 -1.38 4.29 38.63
N SER A 19 -2.40 3.71 39.25
CA SER A 19 -3.46 2.87 38.73
C SER A 19 -4.03 3.29 37.36
N ARG A 20 -4.38 2.27 36.56
CA ARG A 20 -5.26 2.34 35.39
C ARG A 20 -6.53 3.17 35.67
N GLN A 21 -6.94 3.97 34.70
CA GLN A 21 -8.34 4.33 34.49
C GLN A 21 -8.71 4.11 33.01
N PRO A 22 -9.89 3.53 32.71
CA PRO A 22 -10.33 3.30 31.35
C PRO A 22 -10.94 4.57 30.75
N MET A 23 -10.34 5.12 29.69
CA MET A 23 -10.97 6.20 28.93
C MET A 23 -12.08 5.63 28.03
N LYS A 24 -13.32 5.89 28.43
CA LYS A 24 -14.48 5.98 27.55
C LYS A 24 -14.52 7.41 27.00
N THR A 25 -14.56 7.55 25.67
CA THR A 25 -15.53 8.36 24.91
C THR A 25 -15.12 8.37 23.42
N PRO A 26 -16.00 7.96 22.49
CA PRO A 26 -15.75 8.16 21.06
C PRO A 26 -16.07 9.61 20.67
N VAL A 27 -15.13 10.24 19.96
CA VAL A 27 -15.31 11.55 19.33
C VAL A 27 -16.27 11.38 18.15
N CYS A 28 -17.41 12.05 18.21
CA CYS A 28 -18.41 12.07 17.15
C CYS A 28 -18.10 13.26 16.22
N ILE A 29 -17.56 12.98 15.03
CA ILE A 29 -17.34 13.99 13.98
C ILE A 29 -18.60 14.00 13.10
N PRO A 30 -19.32 15.12 12.96
CA PRO A 30 -20.48 15.20 12.08
C PRO A 30 -20.05 15.16 10.61
N ILE A 31 -20.46 14.11 9.89
CA ILE A 31 -20.26 13.96 8.45
C ILE A 31 -21.34 14.78 7.73
N PRO A 32 -20.98 15.72 6.84
CA PRO A 32 -21.96 16.42 6.02
C PRO A 32 -22.62 15.45 5.03
N THR A 33 -23.93 15.30 5.15
CA THR A 33 -24.78 14.59 4.20
C THR A 33 -24.96 15.43 2.93
N ARG A 34 -24.22 15.09 1.87
CA ARG A 34 -24.46 15.67 0.54
C ARG A 34 -24.60 14.59 -0.53
N ASN A 35 -25.87 14.46 -0.93
CA ASN A 35 -26.43 13.96 -2.18
C ASN A 35 -25.78 12.77 -2.91
N ARG A 36 -26.57 11.69 -2.96
CA ARG A 36 -26.49 10.56 -3.90
C ARG A 36 -26.23 11.02 -5.35
N ALA A 37 -24.98 10.90 -5.78
CA ALA A 37 -24.69 10.61 -7.17
C ALA A 37 -24.69 9.08 -7.32
N ARG A 38 -25.51 8.57 -8.25
CA ARG A 38 -25.63 7.15 -8.57
C ARG A 38 -24.31 6.65 -9.18
N LEU A 39 -23.48 6.01 -8.38
CA LEU A 39 -22.37 5.21 -8.88
C LEU A 39 -22.92 3.89 -9.44
N PRO A 40 -22.43 3.39 -10.59
CA PRO A 40 -22.79 2.07 -11.06
C PRO A 40 -22.27 1.05 -10.04
N ARG A 41 -23.17 0.20 -9.55
CA ARG A 41 -22.80 -0.95 -8.72
C ARG A 41 -21.91 -1.86 -9.57
N CYS A 42 -20.61 -1.85 -9.29
CA CYS A 42 -19.73 -2.92 -9.71
C CYS A 42 -20.18 -4.18 -8.95
N HIS A 43 -21.07 -4.95 -9.55
CA HIS A 43 -21.46 -6.26 -9.05
C HIS A 43 -20.27 -7.19 -9.27
N LEU A 44 -19.43 -7.33 -8.24
CA LEU A 44 -18.42 -8.38 -8.19
C LEU A 44 -19.17 -9.71 -7.96
N SER A 45 -19.52 -10.38 -9.05
CA SER A 45 -20.09 -11.73 -9.01
C SER A 45 -19.05 -12.69 -8.43
N ARG A 46 -19.17 -12.99 -7.15
CA ARG A 46 -18.45 -14.08 -6.48
C ARG A 46 -19.24 -15.36 -6.72
N SER A 47 -18.79 -16.18 -7.66
CA SER A 47 -19.31 -17.56 -7.83
C SER A 47 -18.45 -18.51 -6.99
N SER A 48 -19.07 -19.12 -5.98
CA SER A 48 -18.65 -20.35 -5.27
C SER A 48 -18.67 -21.54 -6.26
N ASP A 49 -17.94 -22.66 -6.19
CA ASP A 49 -17.49 -23.55 -5.09
C ASP A 49 -16.31 -24.45 -5.56
N PRO A 50 -15.61 -25.20 -4.66
CA PRO A 50 -14.41 -25.95 -4.99
C PRO A 50 -14.67 -27.43 -5.38
N THR A 51 -13.95 -27.93 -6.37
CA THR A 51 -13.68 -29.37 -6.60
C THR A 51 -12.21 -29.55 -6.98
N PRO A 52 -11.46 -30.48 -6.35
CA PRO A 52 -10.05 -30.66 -6.65
C PRO A 52 -9.93 -31.63 -7.82
N THR A 53 -9.72 -31.11 -9.02
CA THR A 53 -9.07 -31.89 -10.08
C THR A 53 -7.94 -31.05 -10.65
N SER A 54 -6.73 -31.46 -10.27
CA SER A 54 -5.48 -31.02 -10.85
C SER A 54 -5.51 -31.25 -12.35
N GLU A 55 -5.56 -30.18 -13.14
CA GLU A 55 -4.88 -30.03 -14.43
C GLU A 55 -5.17 -28.64 -15.02
N ALA A 56 -4.18 -27.75 -14.88
CA ALA A 56 -3.74 -26.77 -15.87
C ALA A 56 -4.80 -26.16 -16.82
N GLN A 57 -5.79 -25.47 -16.27
CA GLN A 57 -6.45 -24.39 -17.02
C GLN A 57 -5.68 -23.10 -16.73
N ALA A 58 -5.05 -22.55 -17.77
CA ALA A 58 -4.55 -21.18 -17.78
C ALA A 58 -5.73 -20.22 -17.65
N THR A 59 -6.29 -20.11 -16.45
CA THR A 59 -7.13 -19.00 -16.08
C THR A 59 -6.22 -17.78 -16.09
N ASP A 60 -6.48 -16.84 -17.00
CA ASP A 60 -5.68 -15.64 -17.15
C ASP A 60 -5.65 -14.93 -15.80
N SER A 61 -4.53 -15.07 -15.11
CA SER A 61 -4.47 -14.76 -13.69
C SER A 61 -4.44 -13.25 -13.57
N LEU A 62 -5.35 -12.68 -12.77
CA LEU A 62 -5.56 -11.24 -12.73
C LEU A 62 -4.26 -10.51 -12.41
N ARG A 63 -3.76 -9.75 -13.39
CA ARG A 63 -2.60 -8.87 -13.25
C ARG A 63 -3.06 -7.45 -12.89
N VAL A 64 -2.65 -6.96 -11.73
CA VAL A 64 -2.98 -5.61 -11.25
C VAL A 64 -1.69 -4.81 -11.11
N ALA A 65 -1.65 -3.63 -11.69
CA ALA A 65 -0.57 -2.67 -11.45
C ALA A 65 -1.03 -1.68 -10.37
N PHE A 66 -0.15 -1.35 -9.43
CA PHE A 66 -0.38 -0.37 -8.38
C PHE A 66 0.60 0.77 -8.56
N ALA A 67 0.10 1.98 -8.84
CA ALA A 67 0.92 3.17 -8.86
C ALA A 67 0.73 3.95 -7.55
N CYS A 68 1.78 4.06 -6.77
CA CYS A 68 1.75 4.73 -5.48
C CYS A 68 2.95 5.63 -5.32
N GLY A 69 2.81 6.72 -4.56
CA GLY A 69 3.98 7.41 -4.04
C GLY A 69 3.72 8.59 -3.12
N GLY A 70 4.82 9.20 -2.71
CA GLY A 70 4.81 10.29 -1.72
C GLY A 70 4.92 9.76 -0.28
N ALA A 71 4.14 10.34 0.65
CA ALA A 71 4.16 9.92 2.04
C ALA A 71 3.50 8.54 2.22
N GLY A 72 3.78 7.89 3.37
CA GLY A 72 3.37 6.51 3.64
C GLY A 72 1.89 6.20 3.44
N GLY A 73 0.98 7.18 3.59
CA GLY A 73 -0.46 6.97 3.42
C GLY A 73 -0.86 6.35 2.06
N HIS A 74 -0.30 6.85 0.95
CA HIS A 74 -0.60 6.29 -0.39
C HIS A 74 0.12 4.97 -0.64
N VAL A 75 1.32 4.84 -0.09
CA VAL A 75 2.17 3.66 -0.28
C VAL A 75 1.58 2.47 0.47
N TYR A 76 1.39 2.59 1.79
CA TYR A 76 0.82 1.51 2.60
C TYR A 76 -0.61 1.15 2.17
N ALA A 77 -1.42 2.13 1.73
CA ALA A 77 -2.73 1.83 1.16
C ALA A 77 -2.64 0.94 -0.09
N ALA A 78 -1.66 1.19 -0.98
CA ALA A 78 -1.47 0.36 -2.16
C ALA A 78 -1.05 -1.07 -1.80
N PHE A 79 -0.12 -1.23 -0.85
CA PHE A 79 0.31 -2.55 -0.39
C PHE A 79 -0.82 -3.32 0.29
N ALA A 80 -1.60 -2.67 1.15
CA ALA A 80 -2.76 -3.29 1.79
C ALA A 80 -3.81 -3.75 0.75
N LEU A 81 -4.04 -2.95 -0.30
CA LEU A 81 -4.92 -3.36 -1.40
C LEU A 81 -4.38 -4.57 -2.16
N ALA A 82 -3.07 -4.61 -2.43
CA ALA A 82 -2.47 -5.75 -3.12
C ALA A 82 -2.53 -7.03 -2.28
N GLU A 83 -2.31 -6.93 -0.97
CA GLU A 83 -2.45 -8.05 -0.04
C GLU A 83 -3.88 -8.58 -0.01
N GLU A 84 -4.87 -7.69 0.04
CA GLU A 84 -6.29 -8.09 0.00
C GLU A 84 -6.66 -8.73 -1.35
N VAL A 85 -6.16 -8.20 -2.47
CA VAL A 85 -6.36 -8.79 -3.79
C VAL A 85 -5.72 -10.17 -3.87
N GLN A 86 -4.50 -10.34 -3.34
CA GLN A 86 -3.82 -11.63 -3.29
C GLN A 86 -4.55 -12.64 -2.38
N ALA A 87 -5.07 -12.19 -1.23
CA ALA A 87 -5.83 -13.01 -0.29
C ALA A 87 -7.17 -13.46 -0.89
N SER A 88 -7.86 -12.57 -1.60
CA SER A 88 -9.12 -12.87 -2.28
C SER A 88 -8.93 -13.71 -3.54
N LEU A 89 -7.83 -13.50 -4.28
CA LEU A 89 -7.50 -14.15 -5.55
C LEU A 89 -6.04 -14.64 -5.52
N PRO A 90 -5.78 -15.87 -5.04
CA PRO A 90 -4.41 -16.36 -4.82
C PRO A 90 -3.59 -16.56 -6.12
N GLY A 91 -4.24 -16.56 -7.29
CA GLY A 91 -3.56 -16.58 -8.58
C GLY A 91 -3.21 -15.18 -9.13
N SER A 92 -3.66 -14.10 -8.48
CA SER A 92 -3.40 -12.75 -8.97
C SER A 92 -1.90 -12.41 -8.90
N ARG A 93 -1.48 -11.45 -9.74
CA ARG A 93 -0.11 -10.94 -9.78
C ARG A 93 -0.15 -9.42 -9.66
N SER A 94 0.61 -8.88 -8.73
CA SER A 94 0.65 -7.45 -8.46
C SER A 94 2.01 -6.87 -8.84
N LEU A 95 2.04 -5.69 -9.48
CA LEU A 95 3.26 -4.93 -9.77
C LEU A 95 3.15 -3.54 -9.17
N PHE A 96 4.18 -3.07 -8.46
CA PHE A 96 4.22 -1.72 -7.89
C PHE A 96 5.05 -0.77 -8.72
N LEU A 97 4.47 0.36 -9.12
CA LEU A 97 5.16 1.48 -9.76
C LEU A 97 5.37 2.59 -8.73
N GLY A 98 6.60 3.06 -8.60
CA GLY A 98 6.95 4.08 -7.62
C GLY A 98 8.28 4.78 -7.87
N ALA A 99 8.59 5.80 -7.07
CA ALA A 99 9.83 6.56 -7.13
C ALA A 99 11.06 5.65 -6.89
N PRO A 100 12.16 5.85 -7.62
CA PRO A 100 13.38 5.05 -7.47
C PRO A 100 13.98 5.20 -6.06
N ALA A 101 14.87 4.27 -5.70
CA ALA A 101 15.59 4.34 -4.44
C ALA A 101 16.48 5.60 -4.35
N PRO A 102 16.64 6.20 -3.16
CA PRO A 102 16.02 5.83 -1.89
C PRO A 102 14.60 6.43 -1.75
N SER A 103 13.59 5.57 -1.65
CA SER A 103 12.19 5.97 -1.47
C SER A 103 11.48 5.04 -0.50
N LEU A 104 10.42 5.52 0.15
CA LEU A 104 9.57 4.69 1.01
C LEU A 104 8.95 3.54 0.20
N GLU A 105 8.59 3.81 -1.04
CA GLU A 105 7.99 2.86 -1.98
C GLU A 105 8.95 1.70 -2.30
N SER A 106 10.19 2.02 -2.69
CA SER A 106 11.21 1.00 -2.96
C SER A 106 11.61 0.20 -1.72
N ALA A 107 11.70 0.84 -0.56
CA ALA A 107 11.99 0.17 0.71
C ALA A 107 10.85 -0.79 1.13
N THR A 108 9.60 -0.33 1.00
CA THR A 108 8.41 -1.15 1.32
C THR A 108 8.30 -2.32 0.35
N ALA A 109 8.51 -2.08 -0.94
CA ALA A 109 8.51 -3.13 -1.94
C ALA A 109 9.60 -4.17 -1.68
N ALA A 110 10.80 -3.75 -1.29
CA ALA A 110 11.91 -4.65 -0.92
C ALA A 110 11.62 -5.50 0.34
N SER A 111 10.82 -4.97 1.28
CA SER A 111 10.34 -5.74 2.44
C SER A 111 9.16 -6.65 2.11
N SER A 112 8.50 -6.43 0.98
CA SER A 112 7.37 -7.23 0.49
C SER A 112 7.83 -8.27 -0.54
N SER A 113 6.96 -9.22 -0.88
CA SER A 113 7.23 -10.19 -1.96
C SER A 113 6.81 -9.69 -3.36
N TYR A 114 6.49 -8.41 -3.51
CA TYR A 114 5.96 -7.87 -4.77
C TYR A 114 7.06 -7.24 -5.64
N PRO A 115 7.00 -7.42 -6.98
CA PRO A 115 7.92 -6.78 -7.90
C PRO A 115 7.73 -5.26 -7.92
N PHE A 116 8.86 -4.54 -7.99
CA PHE A 116 8.92 -3.08 -8.01
C PHE A 116 9.45 -2.56 -9.35
N ALA A 117 8.77 -1.57 -9.92
CA ALA A 117 9.11 -0.87 -11.14
C ALA A 117 9.40 0.61 -10.84
N PRO A 118 10.67 1.06 -10.92
CA PRO A 118 11.02 2.44 -10.63
C PRO A 118 10.59 3.40 -11.75
N VAL A 119 9.91 4.48 -11.37
CA VAL A 119 9.45 5.56 -12.25
C VAL A 119 10.28 6.81 -11.94
N PRO A 120 11.13 7.29 -12.87
CA PRO A 120 11.98 8.46 -12.63
C PRO A 120 11.14 9.73 -12.44
N PRO A 121 11.65 10.76 -11.75
CA PRO A 121 10.88 11.97 -11.43
C PRO A 121 10.62 12.89 -12.64
N CYS A 122 11.40 12.76 -13.72
CA CYS A 122 11.27 13.63 -14.89
C CYS A 122 10.07 13.20 -15.76
N LEU A 123 9.01 14.00 -15.84
CA LEU A 123 7.73 13.68 -16.50
C LEU A 123 7.82 12.91 -17.84
N PRO A 124 8.57 13.35 -18.88
CA PRO A 124 8.60 12.61 -20.16
C PRO A 124 9.26 11.23 -20.01
N ARG A 125 10.32 11.16 -19.18
CA ARG A 125 11.03 9.93 -18.89
C ARG A 125 10.21 9.02 -17.97
N ALA A 126 9.45 9.62 -17.06
CA ALA A 126 8.53 8.96 -16.15
C ALA A 126 7.41 8.29 -16.92
N LEU A 127 6.79 9.03 -17.85
CA LEU A 127 5.73 8.55 -18.72
C LEU A 127 6.23 7.39 -19.60
N LEU A 128 7.39 7.54 -20.23
CA LEU A 128 7.97 6.48 -21.05
C LEU A 128 8.32 5.25 -20.22
N ALA A 129 8.97 5.42 -19.07
CA ALA A 129 9.29 4.30 -18.18
C ALA A 129 8.02 3.59 -17.68
N ALA A 130 7.03 4.33 -17.21
CA ALA A 130 5.75 3.77 -16.78
C ALA A 130 5.05 3.04 -17.93
N ALA A 131 5.00 3.62 -19.13
CA ALA A 131 4.43 2.97 -20.31
C ALA A 131 5.16 1.67 -20.66
N LEU A 132 6.50 1.64 -20.59
CA LEU A 132 7.28 0.42 -20.81
C LEU A 132 6.98 -0.64 -19.74
N HIS A 133 6.93 -0.25 -18.47
CA HIS A 133 6.61 -1.18 -17.37
C HIS A 133 5.20 -1.76 -17.50
N LEU A 134 4.20 -0.92 -17.83
CA LEU A 134 2.83 -1.36 -18.07
C LEU A 134 2.74 -2.24 -19.34
N TYR A 135 3.46 -1.89 -20.40
CA TYR A 135 3.50 -2.67 -21.63
C TYR A 135 4.11 -4.07 -21.42
N HIS A 136 5.20 -4.17 -20.66
CA HIS A 136 5.85 -5.46 -20.37
C HIS A 136 5.03 -6.32 -19.42
N PHE A 137 4.42 -5.72 -18.39
CA PHE A 137 3.64 -6.46 -17.41
C PHE A 137 2.24 -6.85 -17.92
N ARG A 138 1.69 -6.09 -18.88
CA ARG A 138 0.32 -6.25 -19.42
C ARG A 138 -0.73 -6.38 -18.31
N PRO A 139 -0.83 -5.40 -17.39
CA PRO A 139 -1.86 -5.42 -16.37
C PRO A 139 -3.25 -5.33 -17.01
N HIS A 140 -4.26 -5.83 -16.31
CA HIS A 140 -5.66 -5.69 -16.70
C HIS A 140 -6.28 -4.43 -16.11
N VAL A 141 -5.78 -3.98 -14.96
CA VAL A 141 -6.25 -2.81 -14.22
C VAL A 141 -5.06 -2.09 -13.62
N LEU A 142 -5.06 -0.76 -13.66
CA LEU A 142 -4.13 0.08 -12.92
C LEU A 142 -4.86 0.73 -11.74
N VAL A 143 -4.37 0.49 -10.52
CA VAL A 143 -4.86 1.15 -9.32
C VAL A 143 -3.85 2.22 -8.91
N ALA A 144 -4.24 3.49 -9.02
CA ALA A 144 -3.43 4.61 -8.58
C ALA A 144 -3.91 5.11 -7.21
N THR A 145 -3.09 4.97 -6.18
CA THR A 145 -3.45 5.42 -4.82
C THR A 145 -3.08 6.87 -4.55
N GLY A 146 -2.20 7.46 -5.36
CA GLY A 146 -1.77 8.85 -5.27
C GLY A 146 -0.24 9.01 -5.35
N GLY A 147 0.23 10.26 -5.31
CA GLY A 147 1.64 10.61 -5.33
C GLY A 147 2.21 11.04 -6.69
N PRO A 148 3.44 11.58 -6.74
CA PRO A 148 4.08 12.02 -7.97
C PRO A 148 4.19 10.95 -9.09
N PRO A 149 4.54 9.67 -8.81
CA PRO A 149 4.65 8.66 -9.87
C PRO A 149 3.29 8.16 -10.37
N ALA A 150 2.18 8.46 -9.66
CA ALA A 150 0.84 8.07 -10.09
C ALA A 150 0.39 8.80 -11.36
N LEU A 151 0.73 10.10 -11.50
CA LEU A 151 0.33 10.90 -12.67
C LEU A 151 0.88 10.32 -14.00
N PRO A 152 2.19 10.12 -14.19
CA PRO A 152 2.70 9.53 -15.43
C PRO A 152 2.22 8.09 -15.62
N SER A 153 1.95 7.34 -14.55
CA SER A 153 1.41 5.98 -14.62
C SER A 153 -0.04 5.96 -15.12
N CYS A 154 -0.90 6.83 -14.59
CA CYS A 154 -2.28 6.99 -15.06
C CYS A 154 -2.33 7.46 -16.51
N LEU A 155 -1.50 8.45 -16.86
CA LEU A 155 -1.44 8.93 -18.24
C LEU A 155 -0.97 7.81 -19.19
N ALA A 156 0.05 7.03 -18.80
CA ALA A 156 0.48 5.86 -19.58
C ALA A 156 -0.65 4.81 -19.71
N ALA A 157 -1.38 4.53 -18.63
CA ALA A 157 -2.52 3.60 -18.66
C ALA A 157 -3.62 4.07 -19.61
N LEU A 158 -3.97 5.36 -19.58
CA LEU A 158 -4.95 5.95 -20.50
C LEU A 158 -4.50 5.81 -21.96
N LEU A 159 -3.22 6.05 -22.25
CA LEU A 159 -2.66 5.87 -23.59
C LEU A 159 -2.65 4.40 -24.04
N LEU A 160 -2.55 3.46 -23.10
CA LEU A 160 -2.57 2.01 -23.35
C LEU A 160 -3.99 1.41 -23.32
N GLY A 161 -5.03 2.20 -23.04
CA GLY A 161 -6.40 1.73 -22.93
C GLY A 161 -6.67 0.85 -21.70
N LEU A 162 -5.90 1.04 -20.63
CA LEU A 162 -6.09 0.34 -19.36
C LEU A 162 -7.14 1.05 -18.49
N PRO A 163 -8.05 0.29 -17.84
CA PRO A 163 -8.99 0.82 -16.86
C PRO A 163 -8.33 1.18 -15.53
#